data_AF-L8LNP7-F1
#
_entry.id   AF-L8LNP7-F1
#
_cell.length_a   1.000
_cell.length_b   1.000
_cell.length_c   1.000
_cell.angle_alpha   90.00
_cell.angle_beta   90.00
_cell.angle_gamma   90.00
#
_symmetry.space_group_name_H-M   'P 1'
#
loop_
_entity.id
_entity.type
_entity.pdbx_description
1 polymer ?
#
loop_
_entity_poly.entity_id
_entity_poly.type
_entity_poly.pdbx_seq_one_letter_code
_entity_poly.pdbx_strand_id
1 'polypeptide(L)'
;MSNSNPSIPEDIAAEVLKVASEIYAETQNTYSLSELQAAGKEVNIPPEIISEAIAKVKEQQRLAKEKQLLAQQRNKTLIYIGSAIAGLTLLWGIFTYNSLSNSAQKVDATWSQIENQLQRRTDLIPQLINVVEAQSTQEKEVIKLLEDSRNRYLSAQTQSDKLKASGEVTDALNRFRSYFGSSQAYINLQYEMAGTENRIATERKRYNEAVQAYNQKVKAFPNSLIAAISGFKPRDFYQKA
;
A
#
# COMPACT_ATOMS: atom_id res chain seq x y z
N MET A 1 4.11 -10.53 -82.38
CA MET A 1 4.55 -9.37 -81.55
C MET A 1 3.34 -8.89 -80.77
N SER A 2 3.14 -9.41 -79.56
CA SER A 2 2.10 -8.93 -78.64
C SER A 2 2.75 -7.87 -77.76
N ASN A 3 2.56 -6.60 -78.11
CA ASN A 3 3.04 -5.47 -77.29
C ASN A 3 2.03 -5.27 -76.15
N SER A 4 2.13 -6.12 -75.12
CA SER A 4 1.39 -5.93 -73.88
C SER A 4 2.07 -4.85 -73.07
N ASN A 5 1.63 -3.60 -73.27
CA ASN A 5 2.02 -2.46 -72.44
C ASN A 5 1.71 -2.80 -70.97
N PRO A 6 2.68 -2.74 -70.03
CA PRO A 6 2.44 -3.08 -68.64
C PRO A 6 1.37 -2.15 -68.05
N SER A 7 0.19 -2.69 -67.78
CA SER A 7 -0.93 -1.93 -67.21
C SER A 7 -0.59 -1.55 -65.77
N ILE A 8 -0.47 -0.24 -65.51
CA ILE A 8 -0.19 0.32 -64.19
C ILE A 8 -1.50 0.30 -63.38
N PRO A 9 -1.54 -0.36 -62.20
CA PRO A 9 -2.73 -0.32 -61.34
C PRO A 9 -3.06 1.12 -60.91
N GLU A 10 -4.33 1.51 -60.99
CA GLU A 10 -4.80 2.89 -60.80
C GLU A 10 -4.51 3.45 -59.39
N ASP A 11 -4.45 2.58 -58.37
CA ASP A 11 -4.21 2.91 -56.96
C ASP A 11 -2.76 3.33 -56.65
N ILE A 12 -1.80 2.95 -57.50
CA ILE A 12 -0.38 3.27 -57.35
C ILE A 12 0.18 4.07 -58.54
N ALA A 13 -0.67 4.43 -59.51
CA ALA A 13 -0.24 5.02 -60.78
C ALA A 13 0.56 6.32 -60.60
N ALA A 14 0.12 7.21 -59.71
CA ALA A 14 0.82 8.47 -59.44
C ALA A 14 2.21 8.27 -58.81
N GLU A 15 2.36 7.27 -57.93
CA GLU A 15 3.62 6.96 -57.23
C GLU A 15 4.61 6.25 -58.16
N VAL A 16 4.12 5.31 -58.99
CA VAL A 16 4.90 4.61 -60.01
C VAL A 16 5.43 5.58 -61.07
N LEU A 17 4.59 6.50 -61.56
CA LEU A 17 5.01 7.47 -62.56
C LEU A 17 6.05 8.45 -62.01
N LYS A 18 5.91 8.87 -60.75
CA LYS A 18 6.92 9.68 -60.05
C LYS A 18 8.26 8.94 -59.96
N VAL A 19 8.27 7.70 -59.46
CA VAL A 19 9.52 6.91 -59.33
C VAL A 19 10.12 6.58 -60.69
N ALA A 20 9.31 6.27 -61.72
CA ALA A 20 9.79 6.02 -63.08
C ALA A 20 10.47 7.26 -63.68
N SER A 21 9.90 8.45 -63.42
CA SER A 21 10.47 9.71 -63.87
C SER A 21 11.79 10.06 -63.14
N GLU A 22 11.90 9.75 -61.85
CA GLU A 22 13.13 9.93 -61.06
C GLU A 22 14.25 9.01 -61.56
N ILE A 23 13.96 7.72 -61.79
CA ILE A 23 14.93 6.75 -62.33
C ILE A 23 15.39 7.15 -63.74
N TYR A 24 14.45 7.62 -64.58
CA TYR A 24 14.76 8.06 -65.94
C TYR A 24 15.67 9.31 -65.95
N ALA A 25 15.41 10.28 -65.07
CA ALA A 25 16.21 11.48 -64.89
C ALA A 25 17.61 11.22 -64.29
N GLU A 26 17.76 10.14 -63.52
CA GLU A 26 19.06 9.73 -62.96
C GLU A 26 19.91 8.96 -64.00
N THR A 27 19.25 8.26 -64.93
CA THR A 27 19.89 7.46 -65.98
C THR A 27 20.30 8.29 -67.21
N GLN A 28 19.61 9.40 -67.48
CA GLN A 28 20.01 10.41 -68.48
C GLN A 28 20.11 11.78 -67.83
N ASN A 29 21.27 12.43 -68.00
CA ASN A 29 21.68 13.66 -67.33
C ASN A 29 20.91 14.94 -67.76
N THR A 30 19.57 14.96 -67.66
CA THR A 30 18.70 16.15 -67.75
C THR A 30 17.23 15.75 -67.52
N TYR A 31 16.44 16.69 -66.98
CA TYR A 31 14.96 16.72 -66.82
C TYR A 31 14.41 16.41 -65.42
N SER A 32 13.72 17.41 -64.87
CA SER A 32 13.01 17.39 -63.58
C SER A 32 11.62 16.75 -63.70
N LEU A 33 11.07 16.24 -62.57
CA LEU A 33 9.71 15.66 -62.47
C LEU A 33 8.61 16.53 -63.12
N SER A 34 8.74 17.85 -63.02
CA SER A 34 7.84 18.84 -63.64
C SER A 34 7.94 18.89 -65.16
N GLU A 35 9.15 18.72 -65.72
CA GLU A 35 9.37 18.71 -67.17
C GLU A 35 8.90 17.39 -67.78
N LEU A 36 9.05 16.28 -67.05
CA LEU A 36 8.56 14.96 -67.47
C LEU A 36 7.03 14.84 -67.39
N GLN A 37 6.36 15.49 -66.43
CA GLN A 37 4.90 15.56 -66.40
C GLN A 37 4.32 16.45 -67.50
N ALA A 38 5.00 17.57 -67.84
CA ALA A 38 4.61 18.43 -68.95
C ALA A 38 4.84 17.76 -70.33
N ALA A 39 5.89 16.95 -70.45
CA ALA A 39 6.22 16.20 -71.66
C ALA A 39 5.55 14.81 -71.73
N GLY A 40 4.86 14.37 -70.66
CA GLY A 40 4.32 13.02 -70.46
C GLY A 40 3.18 12.59 -71.38
N LYS A 41 2.87 13.36 -72.43
CA LYS A 41 2.04 12.88 -73.56
C LYS A 41 2.88 12.34 -74.72
N GLU A 42 4.16 12.67 -74.80
CA GLU A 42 5.07 12.30 -75.91
C GLU A 42 6.39 11.65 -75.47
N VAL A 43 6.76 11.69 -74.18
CA VAL A 43 7.96 10.95 -73.72
C VAL A 43 7.63 9.46 -73.62
N ASN A 44 8.09 8.72 -74.63
CA ASN A 44 8.00 7.26 -74.71
C ASN A 44 8.94 6.62 -73.67
N ILE A 45 8.58 6.70 -72.37
CA ILE A 45 9.32 6.08 -71.27
C ILE A 45 9.43 4.57 -71.59
N PRO A 46 10.64 4.00 -71.69
CA PRO A 46 10.79 2.58 -71.98
C PRO A 46 10.03 1.71 -70.96
N PRO A 47 9.30 0.67 -71.41
CA PRO A 47 8.48 -0.16 -70.54
C PRO A 47 9.28 -0.87 -69.43
N GLU A 48 10.59 -1.04 -69.64
CA GLU A 48 11.54 -1.59 -68.67
C GLU A 48 11.64 -0.71 -67.40
N ILE A 49 11.73 0.63 -67.54
CA ILE A 49 11.83 1.57 -66.40
C ILE A 49 10.51 1.66 -65.63
N ILE A 50 9.39 1.61 -66.35
CA ILE A 50 8.05 1.56 -65.74
C ILE A 50 7.92 0.29 -64.89
N SER A 51 8.41 -0.85 -65.39
CA SER A 51 8.36 -2.13 -64.66
C SER A 51 9.27 -2.14 -63.41
N GLU A 52 10.45 -1.53 -63.48
CA GLU A 52 11.37 -1.37 -62.36
C GLU A 52 10.80 -0.42 -61.29
N ALA A 53 10.17 0.68 -61.72
CA ALA A 53 9.49 1.60 -60.82
C ALA A 53 8.31 0.95 -60.09
N ILE A 54 7.50 0.12 -60.77
CA ILE A 54 6.43 -0.67 -60.14
C ILE A 54 7.00 -1.61 -59.07
N ALA A 55 8.13 -2.28 -59.35
CA ALA A 55 8.77 -3.17 -58.40
C ALA A 55 9.29 -2.43 -57.15
N LYS A 56 9.98 -1.30 -57.34
CA LYS A 56 10.48 -0.44 -56.26
C LYS A 56 9.37 0.15 -55.40
N VAL A 57 8.28 0.64 -56.01
CA VAL A 57 7.11 1.15 -55.27
C VAL A 57 6.45 0.04 -54.45
N LYS A 58 6.25 -1.15 -55.02
CA LYS A 58 5.69 -2.30 -54.28
C LYS A 58 6.58 -2.71 -53.10
N GLU A 59 7.89 -2.68 -53.28
CA GLU A 59 8.86 -2.96 -52.21
C GLU A 59 8.80 -1.89 -51.11
N GLN A 60 8.79 -0.61 -51.46
CA GLN A 60 8.65 0.50 -50.51
C GLN A 60 7.33 0.42 -49.74
N GLN A 61 6.23 0.13 -50.41
CA GLN A 61 4.92 -0.06 -49.77
C GLN A 61 4.92 -1.28 -48.84
N ARG A 62 5.60 -2.38 -49.20
CA ARG A 62 5.76 -3.55 -48.33
C ARG A 62 6.56 -3.21 -47.08
N LEU A 63 7.70 -2.54 -47.23
CA LEU A 63 8.53 -2.09 -46.10
C LEU A 63 7.78 -1.10 -45.21
N ALA A 64 6.97 -0.20 -45.79
CA ALA A 64 6.13 0.73 -45.03
C ALA A 64 5.03 -0.02 -44.25
N LYS A 65 4.36 -1.00 -44.87
CA LYS A 65 3.38 -1.86 -44.19
C LYS A 65 4.02 -2.68 -43.07
N GLU A 66 5.19 -3.29 -43.30
CA GLU A 66 5.93 -4.03 -42.28
C GLU A 66 6.31 -3.12 -41.10
N LYS A 67 6.84 -1.92 -41.37
CA LYS A 67 7.13 -0.91 -40.33
C LYS A 67 5.87 -0.47 -39.56
N GLN A 68 4.75 -0.26 -40.27
CA GLN A 68 3.46 0.09 -39.65
C GLN A 68 2.94 -1.05 -38.75
N LEU A 69 3.03 -2.30 -39.20
CA LEU A 69 2.62 -3.47 -38.41
C LEU A 69 3.50 -3.62 -37.15
N LEU A 70 4.82 -3.46 -37.28
CA LEU A 70 5.74 -3.48 -36.14
C LEU A 70 5.45 -2.35 -35.14
N ALA A 71 5.16 -1.14 -35.64
CA ALA A 71 4.79 0.00 -34.79
C ALA A 71 3.45 -0.24 -34.06
N GLN A 72 2.45 -0.81 -34.75
CA GLN A 72 1.18 -1.20 -34.14
C GLN A 72 1.37 -2.30 -33.09
N GLN A 73 2.19 -3.31 -33.36
CA GLN A 73 2.52 -4.36 -32.39
C GLN A 73 3.20 -3.77 -31.16
N ARG A 74 4.20 -2.88 -31.33
CA ARG A 74 4.87 -2.19 -30.22
C ARG A 74 3.89 -1.42 -29.35
N ASN A 75 2.96 -0.67 -29.93
CA ASN A 75 1.97 0.11 -29.18
C ASN A 75 1.04 -0.80 -28.37
N LYS A 76 0.57 -1.92 -28.94
CA LYS A 76 -0.23 -2.92 -28.20
C LYS A 76 0.56 -3.50 -27.02
N THR A 77 1.82 -3.88 -27.23
CA THR A 77 2.69 -4.40 -26.17
C THR A 77 2.89 -3.38 -25.04
N LEU A 78 3.10 -2.10 -25.36
CA LEU A 78 3.22 -1.04 -24.36
C LEU A 78 1.94 -0.86 -23.54
N ILE A 79 0.76 -0.92 -24.18
CA ILE A 79 -0.54 -0.84 -23.49
C ILE A 79 -0.71 -2.04 -22.54
N TYR A 80 -0.40 -3.26 -22.99
CA TYR A 80 -0.49 -4.44 -22.14
C TYR A 80 0.46 -4.36 -20.95
N ILE A 81 1.72 -3.95 -21.16
CA ILE A 81 2.69 -3.76 -20.07
C ILE A 81 2.20 -2.70 -19.08
N GLY A 82 1.71 -1.56 -19.57
CA GLY A 82 1.14 -0.51 -18.72
C GLY A 82 -0.04 -0.99 -17.89
N SER A 83 -0.97 -1.74 -18.50
CA SER A 83 -2.12 -2.31 -17.83
C SER A 83 -1.73 -3.35 -16.77
N ALA A 84 -0.73 -4.18 -17.06
CA ALA A 84 -0.21 -5.17 -16.12
C ALA A 84 0.46 -4.51 -14.90
N ILE A 85 1.28 -3.47 -15.13
CA ILE A 85 1.92 -2.72 -14.04
C ILE A 85 0.87 -2.02 -13.17
N ALA A 86 -0.15 -1.40 -13.77
CA ALA A 86 -1.25 -0.78 -13.05
C ALA A 86 -2.02 -1.81 -12.21
N GLY A 87 -2.35 -2.96 -12.79
CA GLY A 87 -3.02 -4.06 -12.08
C GLY A 87 -2.20 -4.59 -10.91
N LEU A 88 -0.89 -4.79 -11.10
CA LEU A 88 0.02 -5.25 -10.04
C LEU A 88 0.11 -4.24 -8.89
N THR A 89 0.18 -2.95 -9.21
CA THR A 89 0.25 -1.87 -8.21
C THR A 89 -1.03 -1.79 -7.39
N LEU A 90 -2.20 -1.93 -8.03
CA LEU A 90 -3.49 -1.94 -7.35
C LEU A 90 -3.63 -3.16 -6.42
N LEU A 91 -3.29 -4.35 -6.91
CA LEU A 91 -3.31 -5.57 -6.09
C LEU A 91 -2.38 -5.43 -4.89
N TRP A 92 -1.14 -4.97 -5.11
CA TRP A 92 -0.19 -4.71 -4.03
C TRP A 92 -0.72 -3.72 -2.99
N GLY A 93 -1.39 -2.64 -3.42
CA GLY A 93 -2.03 -1.67 -2.53
C GLY A 93 -3.09 -2.31 -1.64
N ILE A 94 -3.97 -3.14 -2.21
CA ILE A 94 -5.03 -3.84 -1.48
C ILE A 94 -4.45 -4.81 -0.43
N PHE A 95 -3.47 -5.62 -0.83
CA PHE A 95 -2.81 -6.56 0.09
C PHE A 95 -2.10 -5.82 1.25
N THR A 96 -1.39 -4.74 0.93
CA THR A 96 -0.68 -3.91 1.92
C THR A 96 -1.66 -3.27 2.90
N TYR A 97 -2.74 -2.67 2.40
CA TYR A 97 -3.77 -2.05 3.24
C TYR A 97 -4.39 -3.06 4.21
N ASN A 98 -4.79 -4.23 3.71
CA ASN A 98 -5.37 -5.29 4.55
C ASN A 98 -4.35 -5.80 5.59
N SER A 99 -3.09 -5.96 5.22
CA SER A 99 -2.02 -6.36 6.15
C SER A 99 -1.79 -5.34 7.26
N LEU A 100 -1.81 -4.04 6.94
CA LEU A 100 -1.70 -2.95 7.93
C LEU A 100 -2.93 -2.89 8.84
N SER A 101 -4.14 -2.99 8.27
CA SER A 101 -5.40 -3.02 9.02
C SER A 101 -5.43 -4.19 10.01
N ASN A 102 -5.12 -5.40 9.58
CA ASN A 102 -5.06 -6.58 10.43
C ASN A 102 -4.02 -6.43 11.56
N SER A 103 -2.89 -5.78 11.25
CA SER A 103 -1.84 -5.54 12.26
C SER A 103 -2.29 -4.48 13.28
N ALA A 104 -3.01 -3.45 12.86
CA ALA A 104 -3.60 -2.46 13.76
C ALA A 104 -4.66 -3.09 14.68
N GLN A 105 -5.56 -3.91 14.12
CA GLN A 105 -6.55 -4.66 14.91
C GLN A 105 -5.89 -5.59 15.93
N LYS A 106 -4.77 -6.21 15.59
CA LYS A 106 -4.00 -7.05 16.53
C LYS A 106 -3.47 -6.23 17.71
N VAL A 107 -2.97 -5.02 17.46
CA VAL A 107 -2.54 -4.10 18.53
C VAL A 107 -3.72 -3.76 19.44
N ASP A 108 -4.86 -3.37 18.86
CA ASP A 108 -6.06 -3.03 19.62
C ASP A 108 -6.58 -4.23 20.45
N ALA A 109 -6.56 -5.44 19.87
CA ALA A 109 -6.94 -6.66 20.58
C ALA A 109 -6.02 -6.97 21.76
N THR A 110 -4.71 -6.81 21.61
CA THR A 110 -3.75 -6.99 22.72
C THR A 110 -3.91 -5.92 23.80
N TRP A 111 -4.29 -4.69 23.43
CA TRP A 111 -4.62 -3.65 24.40
C TRP A 111 -5.85 -4.02 25.23
N SER A 112 -6.92 -4.51 24.59
CA SER A 112 -8.12 -4.97 25.32
C SER A 112 -7.81 -6.07 26.34
N GLN A 113 -6.81 -6.93 26.08
CA GLN A 113 -6.39 -7.93 27.08
C GLN A 113 -5.75 -7.29 28.30
N ILE A 114 -4.92 -6.25 28.13
CA ILE A 114 -4.36 -5.48 29.24
C ILE A 114 -5.48 -4.82 30.03
N GLU A 115 -6.41 -4.15 29.33
CA GLU A 115 -7.54 -3.46 29.94
C GLU A 115 -8.41 -4.40 30.78
N ASN A 116 -8.67 -5.62 30.31
CA ASN A 116 -9.38 -6.65 31.09
C ASN A 116 -8.67 -6.97 32.41
N GLN A 117 -7.33 -7.06 32.42
CA GLN A 117 -6.59 -7.31 33.66
C GLN A 117 -6.55 -6.08 34.59
N LEU A 118 -6.44 -4.88 34.02
CA LEU A 118 -6.50 -3.63 34.79
C LEU A 118 -7.89 -3.43 35.43
N GLN A 119 -8.96 -3.76 34.70
CA GLN A 119 -10.32 -3.78 35.21
C GLN A 119 -10.46 -4.79 36.34
N ARG A 120 -10.01 -6.04 36.14
CA ARG A 120 -10.03 -7.07 37.19
C ARG A 120 -9.32 -6.61 38.46
N ARG A 121 -8.14 -5.99 38.33
CA ARG A 121 -7.40 -5.45 39.49
C ARG A 121 -8.20 -4.38 40.22
N THR A 122 -8.89 -3.53 39.48
CA THR A 122 -9.75 -2.47 40.01
C THR A 122 -11.03 -3.03 40.68
N ASP A 123 -11.55 -4.15 40.17
CA ASP A 123 -12.72 -4.83 40.73
C ASP A 123 -12.43 -5.57 42.04
N LEU A 124 -11.16 -5.79 42.39
CA LEU A 124 -10.76 -6.32 43.70
C LEU A 124 -10.77 -5.25 44.81
N ILE A 125 -10.81 -3.97 44.46
CA ILE A 125 -10.72 -2.86 45.44
C ILE A 125 -11.82 -2.94 46.52
N PRO A 126 -13.10 -3.20 46.22
CA PRO A 126 -14.13 -3.34 47.25
C PRO A 126 -13.82 -4.45 48.25
N GLN A 127 -13.21 -5.55 47.81
CA GLN A 127 -12.80 -6.63 48.72
C GLN A 127 -11.65 -6.19 49.64
N LEU A 128 -10.73 -5.36 49.15
CA LEU A 128 -9.67 -4.77 49.96
C LEU A 128 -10.22 -3.78 50.99
N ILE A 129 -11.23 -2.99 50.63
CA ILE A 129 -11.93 -2.09 51.56
C ILE A 129 -12.54 -2.88 52.71
N ASN A 130 -13.22 -3.99 52.42
CA ASN A 130 -13.77 -4.88 53.45
C ASN A 130 -12.69 -5.40 54.42
N VAL A 131 -11.47 -5.65 53.94
CA VAL A 131 -10.33 -6.05 54.79
C VAL A 131 -9.88 -4.91 55.68
N VAL A 132 -9.82 -3.67 55.18
CA VAL A 132 -9.52 -2.49 56.00
C VAL A 132 -10.57 -2.35 57.10
N GLU A 133 -11.85 -2.38 56.74
CA GLU A 133 -12.96 -2.19 57.69
C GLU A 133 -13.00 -3.27 58.78
N ALA A 134 -12.67 -4.52 58.43
CA ALA A 134 -12.60 -5.61 59.40
C ALA A 134 -11.41 -5.48 60.36
N GLN A 135 -10.31 -4.85 59.96
CA GLN A 135 -9.08 -4.75 60.75
C GLN A 135 -8.95 -3.42 61.49
N SER A 136 -9.52 -2.34 60.98
CA SER A 136 -9.46 -1.01 61.57
C SER A 136 -10.67 -0.15 61.20
N THR A 137 -11.29 0.47 62.21
CA THR A 137 -12.40 1.43 62.02
C THR A 137 -11.92 2.87 61.80
N GLN A 138 -10.60 3.15 61.91
CA GLN A 138 -10.03 4.50 61.85
C GLN A 138 -9.24 4.79 60.57
N GLU A 139 -9.03 3.81 59.69
CA GLU A 139 -8.18 3.92 58.49
C GLU A 139 -8.93 4.49 57.27
N LYS A 140 -9.68 5.57 57.51
CA LYS A 140 -10.53 6.23 56.49
C LYS A 140 -9.74 6.79 55.32
N GLU A 141 -8.49 7.21 55.55
CA GLU A 141 -7.63 7.74 54.48
C GLU A 141 -7.30 6.65 53.44
N VAL A 142 -7.01 5.42 53.90
CA VAL A 142 -6.69 4.31 53.00
C VAL A 142 -7.93 3.88 52.21
N ILE A 143 -9.09 3.78 52.85
CA ILE A 143 -10.36 3.47 52.18
C ILE A 143 -10.66 4.52 51.12
N LYS A 144 -10.59 5.81 51.48
CA LYS A 144 -10.84 6.90 50.53
C LYS A 144 -9.88 6.86 49.34
N LEU A 145 -8.60 6.61 49.56
CA LEU A 145 -7.62 6.50 48.48
C LEU A 145 -7.95 5.33 47.52
N LEU A 146 -8.38 4.20 48.06
CA LEU A 146 -8.83 3.04 47.28
C LEU A 146 -10.09 3.37 46.46
N GLU A 147 -11.09 4.02 47.07
CA GLU A 147 -12.31 4.44 46.38
C GLU A 147 -12.04 5.49 45.30
N ASP A 148 -11.25 6.51 45.61
CA ASP A 148 -10.92 7.59 44.68
C ASP A 148 -10.16 7.05 43.46
N SER A 149 -9.13 6.21 43.68
CA SER A 149 -8.37 5.59 42.58
C SER A 149 -9.25 4.67 41.72
N ARG A 150 -10.15 3.90 42.35
CA ARG A 150 -11.15 3.08 41.63
C ARG A 150 -12.05 3.95 40.75
N ASN A 151 -12.64 4.99 41.32
CA ASN A 151 -13.58 5.86 40.62
C ASN A 151 -12.90 6.58 39.45
N ARG A 152 -11.66 7.04 39.64
CA ARG A 152 -10.87 7.64 38.56
C ARG A 152 -10.62 6.65 37.42
N TYR A 153 -10.24 5.41 37.72
CA TYR A 153 -10.07 4.38 36.70
C TYR A 153 -11.36 4.09 35.93
N LEU A 154 -12.49 3.95 36.62
CA LEU A 154 -13.80 3.70 35.99
C LEU A 154 -14.29 4.89 35.15
N SER A 155 -13.93 6.11 35.53
CA SER A 155 -14.29 7.32 34.78
C SER A 155 -13.46 7.55 33.52
N ALA A 156 -12.25 6.95 33.44
CA ALA A 156 -11.33 7.15 32.33
C ALA A 156 -11.85 6.53 31.03
N GLN A 157 -11.90 7.34 29.97
CA GLN A 157 -12.47 6.94 28.67
C GLN A 157 -11.40 6.58 27.63
N THR A 158 -10.25 7.26 27.66
CA THR A 158 -9.18 7.02 26.67
C THR A 158 -8.17 6.01 27.18
N GLN A 159 -7.48 5.34 26.26
CA GLN A 159 -6.35 4.45 26.59
C GLN A 159 -5.29 5.16 27.46
N SER A 160 -4.98 6.43 27.16
CA SER A 160 -4.01 7.21 27.93
C SER A 160 -4.50 7.49 29.35
N ASP A 161 -5.77 7.87 29.50
CA ASP A 161 -6.35 8.16 30.82
C ASP A 161 -6.47 6.89 31.67
N LYS A 162 -6.87 5.76 31.07
CA LYS A 162 -6.91 4.46 31.76
C LYS A 162 -5.53 4.04 32.24
N LEU A 163 -4.49 4.28 31.43
CA LEU A 163 -3.11 3.98 31.84
C LEU A 163 -2.69 4.83 33.04
N LYS A 164 -2.95 6.15 33.01
CA LYS A 164 -2.65 7.06 34.13
C LYS A 164 -3.40 6.66 35.40
N ALA A 165 -4.72 6.48 35.30
CA ALA A 165 -5.54 6.08 36.43
C ALA A 165 -5.16 4.69 36.98
N SER A 166 -4.67 3.78 36.12
CA SER A 166 -4.15 2.50 36.58
C SER A 166 -2.88 2.63 37.44
N GLY A 167 -2.06 3.66 37.19
CA GLY A 167 -0.92 4.01 38.04
C GLY A 167 -1.38 4.43 39.44
N GLU A 168 -2.42 5.28 39.52
CA GLU A 168 -3.00 5.70 40.80
C GLU A 168 -3.58 4.51 41.60
N VAL A 169 -4.20 3.54 40.92
CA VAL A 169 -4.62 2.28 41.55
C VAL A 169 -3.42 1.52 42.10
N THR A 170 -2.31 1.43 41.35
CA THR A 170 -1.08 0.78 41.83
C THR A 170 -0.54 1.47 43.09
N ASP A 171 -0.53 2.79 43.13
CA ASP A 171 -0.08 3.56 44.30
C ASP A 171 -0.99 3.35 45.51
N ALA A 172 -2.31 3.37 45.30
CA ALA A 172 -3.29 3.07 46.34
C ALA A 172 -3.09 1.66 46.93
N LEU A 173 -2.88 0.66 46.06
CA LEU A 173 -2.60 -0.72 46.48
C LEU A 173 -1.29 -0.84 47.25
N ASN A 174 -0.24 -0.10 46.85
CA ASN A 174 1.03 -0.08 47.57
C ASN A 174 0.87 0.52 48.97
N ARG A 175 0.09 1.60 49.09
CA ARG A 175 -0.22 2.20 50.39
C ARG A 175 -1.02 1.24 51.27
N PHE A 176 -2.07 0.62 50.73
CA PHE A 176 -2.82 -0.42 51.44
C PHE A 176 -1.90 -1.56 51.94
N ARG A 177 -1.00 -2.05 51.08
CA ARG A 177 -0.04 -3.12 51.44
C ARG A 177 0.87 -2.76 52.60
N SER A 178 1.27 -1.50 52.72
CA SER A 178 2.12 -1.03 53.81
C SER A 178 1.45 -1.18 55.18
N TYR A 179 0.12 -1.02 55.25
CA TYR A 179 -0.63 -1.08 56.52
C TYR A 179 -1.21 -2.46 56.80
N PHE A 180 -1.67 -3.16 55.76
CA PHE A 180 -2.49 -4.38 55.90
C PHE A 180 -1.84 -5.63 55.31
N GLY A 181 -0.59 -5.54 54.85
CA GLY A 181 0.10 -6.61 54.13
C GLY A 181 0.33 -7.90 54.94
N SER A 182 0.23 -7.85 56.26
CA SER A 182 0.40 -9.01 57.15
C SER A 182 -0.92 -9.68 57.58
N SER A 183 -2.08 -9.15 57.15
CA SER A 183 -3.36 -9.67 57.62
C SER A 183 -3.73 -11.00 56.96
N GLN A 184 -4.29 -11.94 57.72
CA GLN A 184 -4.64 -13.27 57.19
C GLN A 184 -5.70 -13.18 56.07
N ALA A 185 -6.62 -12.22 56.17
CA ALA A 185 -7.61 -11.94 55.12
C ALA A 185 -6.98 -11.37 53.84
N TYR A 186 -5.86 -10.64 53.97
CA TYR A 186 -5.11 -10.13 52.84
C TYR A 186 -4.32 -11.20 52.10
N ILE A 187 -3.84 -12.25 52.77
CA ILE A 187 -3.02 -13.31 52.14
C ILE A 187 -3.73 -13.93 50.93
N ASN A 188 -5.04 -14.20 51.02
CA ASN A 188 -5.80 -14.76 49.89
C ASN A 188 -5.89 -13.76 48.71
N LEU A 189 -6.16 -12.47 49.01
CA LEU A 189 -6.22 -11.41 48.01
C LEU A 189 -4.85 -11.11 47.39
N GLN A 190 -3.76 -11.32 48.16
CA GLN A 190 -2.40 -11.15 47.68
C GLN A 190 -2.10 -12.08 46.51
N TYR A 191 -2.55 -13.35 46.59
CA TYR A 191 -2.38 -14.31 45.49
C TYR A 191 -3.15 -13.88 44.23
N GLU A 192 -4.38 -13.41 44.37
CA GLU A 192 -5.17 -12.94 43.23
C GLU A 192 -4.57 -11.71 42.56
N MET A 193 -4.11 -10.75 43.36
CA MET A 193 -3.44 -9.55 42.87
C MET A 193 -2.11 -9.87 42.20
N ALA A 194 -1.29 -10.74 42.81
CA ALA A 194 -0.03 -11.18 42.22
C ALA A 194 -0.27 -11.91 40.88
N GLY A 195 -1.28 -12.78 40.82
CA GLY A 195 -1.71 -13.43 39.59
C GLY A 195 -2.15 -12.43 38.52
N THR A 196 -2.89 -11.38 38.91
CA THR A 196 -3.33 -10.32 38.00
C THR A 196 -2.15 -9.49 37.49
N GLU A 197 -1.21 -9.13 38.35
CA GLU A 197 0.00 -8.37 37.98
C GLU A 197 0.91 -9.17 37.02
N ASN A 198 1.07 -10.47 37.27
CA ASN A 198 1.83 -11.35 36.38
C ASN A 198 1.18 -11.45 34.98
N ARG A 199 -0.16 -11.48 34.92
CA ARG A 199 -0.91 -11.45 33.65
C ARG A 199 -0.76 -10.10 32.97
N ILE A 200 -0.85 -8.98 33.70
CA ILE A 200 -0.60 -7.63 33.17
C ILE A 200 0.81 -7.57 32.56
N ALA A 201 1.84 -8.05 33.25
CA ALA A 201 3.21 -8.06 32.74
C ALA A 201 3.34 -8.85 31.43
N THR A 202 2.67 -10.01 31.35
CA THR A 202 2.65 -10.84 30.14
C THR A 202 1.94 -10.15 28.99
N GLU A 203 0.76 -9.57 29.23
CA GLU A 203 -0.02 -8.89 28.19
C GLU A 203 0.63 -7.58 27.73
N ARG A 204 1.33 -6.87 28.63
CA ARG A 204 2.17 -5.71 28.27
C ARG A 204 3.27 -6.09 27.30
N LYS A 205 3.95 -7.22 27.54
CA LYS A 205 4.98 -7.73 26.62
C LYS A 205 4.36 -8.03 25.25
N ARG A 206 3.22 -8.74 25.22
CA ARG A 206 2.51 -9.09 23.97
C ARG A 206 2.04 -7.85 23.20
N TYR A 207 1.51 -6.84 23.90
CA TYR A 207 1.13 -5.57 23.29
C TYR A 207 2.34 -4.86 22.69
N ASN A 208 3.45 -4.77 23.43
CA ASN A 208 4.67 -4.13 22.93
C ASN A 208 5.24 -4.86 21.70
N GLU A 209 5.21 -6.19 21.68
CA GLU A 209 5.59 -6.99 20.51
C GLU A 209 4.66 -6.72 19.30
N ALA A 210 3.35 -6.63 19.53
CA ALA A 210 2.38 -6.29 18.49
C ALA A 210 2.60 -4.87 17.95
N VAL A 211 2.81 -3.89 18.82
CA VAL A 211 3.13 -2.49 18.46
C VAL A 211 4.44 -2.42 17.70
N GLN A 212 5.47 -3.17 18.10
CA GLN A 212 6.74 -3.22 17.38
C GLN A 212 6.54 -3.73 15.95
N ALA A 213 5.87 -4.87 15.79
CA ALA A 213 5.59 -5.46 14.48
C ALA A 213 4.75 -4.53 13.60
N TYR A 214 3.73 -3.88 14.17
CA TYR A 214 2.90 -2.90 13.48
C TYR A 214 3.72 -1.68 13.04
N ASN A 215 4.49 -1.07 13.95
CA ASN A 215 5.31 0.10 13.68
C ASN A 215 6.39 -0.18 12.63
N GLN A 216 6.99 -1.38 12.65
CA GLN A 216 7.90 -1.83 11.60
C GLN A 216 7.20 -1.89 10.25
N LYS A 217 6.01 -2.49 10.17
CA LYS A 217 5.24 -2.55 8.91
C LYS A 217 4.84 -1.17 8.38
N VAL A 218 4.44 -0.25 9.26
CA VAL A 218 4.06 1.13 8.90
C VAL A 218 5.26 1.91 8.36
N LYS A 219 6.46 1.69 8.92
CA LYS A 219 7.67 2.42 8.52
C LYS A 219 8.41 1.79 7.34
N ALA A 220 8.22 0.50 7.08
CA ALA A 220 8.93 -0.22 6.02
C ALA A 220 8.49 0.23 4.62
N PHE A 221 9.44 0.49 3.73
CA PHE A 221 9.16 0.66 2.31
C PHE A 221 8.91 -0.73 1.66
N PRO A 222 7.93 -0.88 0.75
CA PRO A 222 7.05 0.15 0.18
C PRO A 222 5.77 0.44 0.98
N ASN A 223 5.50 -0.28 2.06
CA ASN A 223 4.27 -0.15 2.86
C ASN A 223 4.04 1.26 3.41
N SER A 224 5.11 2.01 3.71
CA SER A 224 5.05 3.38 4.22
C SER A 224 4.32 4.34 3.29
N LEU A 225 4.33 4.10 1.98
CA LEU A 225 3.57 4.90 1.01
C LEU A 225 2.06 4.71 1.21
N ILE A 226 1.61 3.46 1.32
CA ILE A 226 0.21 3.14 1.58
C ILE A 226 -0.19 3.61 2.97
N ALA A 227 0.67 3.43 3.97
CA ALA A 227 0.42 3.89 5.32
C ALA A 227 0.22 5.42 5.38
N ALA A 228 1.03 6.19 4.66
CA ALA A 228 0.90 7.64 4.59
C ALA A 228 -0.40 8.08 3.91
N ILE A 229 -0.77 7.45 2.79
CA ILE A 229 -2.00 7.79 2.04
C ILE A 229 -3.27 7.38 2.80
N SER A 230 -3.25 6.23 3.47
CA SER A 230 -4.40 5.69 4.21
C SER A 230 -4.49 6.15 5.67
N GLY A 231 -3.52 6.93 6.16
CA GLY A 231 -3.54 7.49 7.51
C GLY A 231 -3.14 6.53 8.64
N PHE A 232 -2.48 5.41 8.34
CA PHE A 232 -1.94 4.51 9.38
C PHE A 232 -0.74 5.17 10.06
N LYS A 233 -0.89 5.50 11.35
CA LYS A 233 0.14 6.14 12.17
C LYS A 233 0.79 5.14 13.12
N PRO A 234 2.09 5.28 13.44
CA PRO A 234 2.72 4.49 14.49
C PRO A 234 1.95 4.59 15.82
N ARG A 235 1.94 3.48 16.58
CA ARG A 235 1.33 3.39 17.90
C ARG A 235 2.43 3.47 18.98
N ASP A 236 2.08 4.00 20.14
CA ASP A 236 3.00 4.08 21.27
C ASP A 236 3.13 2.73 21.98
N PHE A 237 4.32 2.45 22.50
CA PHE A 237 4.54 1.30 23.36
C PHE A 237 3.87 1.53 24.72
N TYR A 238 3.49 0.44 25.37
CA TYR A 238 3.13 0.47 26.78
C TYR A 238 4.38 0.80 27.60
N GLN A 239 4.40 2.00 28.17
CA GLN A 239 5.36 2.41 29.19
C GLN A 239 4.70 2.31 30.56
N LYS A 240 5.46 1.90 31.58
CA LYS A 240 4.92 1.88 32.95
C LYS A 240 4.66 3.35 33.33
N ALA A 241 3.46 3.65 33.84
CA ALA A 241 3.22 4.88 34.58
C ALA A 241 4.06 4.87 35.86
#